data_AF-A0AAU6FXI2-F1
#
_entry.id   AF-A0AAU6FXI2-F1
#
_cell.length_a   1.000
_cell.length_b   1.000
_cell.length_c   1.000
_cell.angle_alpha   90.00
_cell.angle_beta   90.00
_cell.angle_gamma   90.00
#
_symmetry.space_group_name_H-M   'P 1'
#
loop_
_entity.id
_entity.type
_entity.pdbx_description
1 polymer ?
#
loop_
_entity_poly.entity_id
_entity_poly.type
_entity_poly.pdbx_seq_one_letter_code
_entity_poly.pdbx_strand_id
1 'polypeptide(L)'
;MPTYDFPQDLRDAQLALHRTRAEMEKYALTLPWSAEPMPGWEADKQLHSDYRPTKPDSPGYTDEQHEQVAAYRAELLQLSTTVMTHPYWKGLSENVVAARTALQHVHEQPVGEAD
;
A
#
# COMPACT_ATOMS: atom_id res chain seq x y z
N MET A 1 12.71 1.49 21.61
CA MET A 1 11.40 2.10 21.26
C MET A 1 10.39 1.75 22.35
N PRO A 2 9.38 2.57 22.63
CA PRO A 2 8.30 2.17 23.53
C PRO A 2 7.68 0.86 23.03
N THR A 3 7.66 -0.15 23.90
CA THR A 3 7.07 -1.46 23.60
C THR A 3 5.58 -1.35 23.84
N TYR A 4 4.80 -1.22 22.77
CA TYR A 4 3.34 -1.22 22.83
C TYR A 4 2.83 -2.66 22.83
N ASP A 5 1.94 -2.99 23.77
CA ASP A 5 1.29 -4.29 23.83
C ASP A 5 0.04 -4.29 22.93
N PHE A 6 0.27 -4.39 21.61
CA PHE A 6 -0.81 -4.37 20.65
C PHE A 6 -1.64 -5.66 20.72
N PRO A 7 -2.98 -5.55 20.84
CA PRO A 7 -3.89 -6.70 20.73
C PRO A 7 -3.66 -7.49 19.44
N GLN A 8 -3.83 -8.82 19.52
CA GLN A 8 -3.57 -9.72 18.39
C GLN A 8 -4.43 -9.39 17.17
N ASP A 9 -5.71 -9.06 17.37
CA ASP A 9 -6.64 -8.64 16.30
C ASP A 9 -6.17 -7.36 15.59
N LEU A 10 -5.64 -6.39 16.32
CA LEU A 10 -5.03 -5.19 15.73
C LEU A 10 -3.76 -5.51 14.94
N ARG A 11 -2.92 -6.42 15.44
CA ARG A 11 -1.73 -6.89 14.72
C ARG A 11 -2.11 -7.63 13.45
N ASP A 12 -3.10 -8.51 13.52
CA ASP A 12 -3.61 -9.29 12.38
C ASP A 12 -4.23 -8.37 11.31
N ALA A 13 -5.01 -7.37 11.73
CA ALA A 13 -5.56 -6.37 10.81
C ALA A 13 -4.46 -5.56 10.10
N GLN A 14 -3.40 -5.17 10.83
CA GLN A 14 -2.25 -4.50 10.22
C GLN A 14 -1.49 -5.42 9.25
N LEU A 15 -1.35 -6.71 9.58
CA LEU A 15 -0.68 -7.69 8.71
C LEU A 15 -1.47 -7.90 7.41
N ALA A 16 -2.79 -8.06 7.54
CA ALA A 16 -3.69 -8.19 6.40
C ALA A 16 -3.64 -6.93 5.51
N LEU A 17 -3.61 -5.74 6.11
CA LEU A 17 -3.48 -4.49 5.36
C LEU A 17 -2.20 -4.45 4.51
N HIS A 18 -1.05 -4.81 5.11
CA HIS A 18 0.23 -4.84 4.42
C HIS A 18 0.26 -5.89 3.30
N ARG A 19 -0.24 -7.10 3.57
CA ARG A 19 -0.34 -8.17 2.57
C ARG A 19 -1.21 -7.75 1.39
N THR A 20 -2.39 -7.21 1.66
CA THR A 20 -3.32 -6.75 0.61
C THR A 20 -2.71 -5.65 -0.24
N ARG A 21 -1.98 -4.70 0.38
CA ARG A 21 -1.24 -3.66 -0.36
C ARG A 21 -0.17 -4.29 -1.26
N ALA A 22 0.63 -5.21 -0.74
CA ALA A 22 1.67 -5.88 -1.52
C ALA A 22 1.09 -6.69 -2.68
N GLU A 23 -0.03 -7.39 -2.48
CA GLU A 23 -0.71 -8.12 -3.55
C GLU A 23 -1.33 -7.18 -4.60
N MET A 24 -1.95 -6.06 -4.18
CA MET A 24 -2.45 -5.05 -5.10
C MET A 24 -1.32 -4.43 -5.93
N GLU A 25 -0.17 -4.14 -5.33
CA GLU A 25 1.01 -3.60 -6.03
C GLU A 25 1.55 -4.61 -7.07
N LYS A 26 1.71 -5.88 -6.68
CA LYS A 26 2.11 -6.94 -7.61
C LYS A 26 1.13 -7.06 -8.77
N TYR A 27 -0.17 -7.02 -8.48
CA TYR A 27 -1.21 -7.07 -9.50
C TYR A 27 -1.14 -5.85 -10.43
N ALA A 28 -0.98 -4.64 -9.89
CA ALA A 28 -0.88 -3.40 -10.67
C ALA A 28 0.32 -3.41 -11.64
N LEU A 29 1.42 -4.07 -11.28
CA LEU A 29 2.58 -4.25 -12.18
C LEU A 29 2.27 -5.13 -13.40
N THR A 30 1.22 -5.95 -13.34
CA THR A 30 0.76 -6.78 -14.48
C THR A 30 -0.22 -6.04 -15.39
N LEU A 31 -0.77 -4.92 -14.92
CA LEU A 31 -1.78 -4.18 -15.66
C LEU A 31 -1.14 -3.25 -16.71
N PRO A 32 -1.91 -2.87 -17.74
CA PRO A 32 -1.53 -1.77 -18.61
C PRO A 32 -1.18 -0.51 -17.82
N TRP A 33 -0.32 0.34 -18.37
CA TRP A 33 0.13 1.54 -17.64
C TRP A 33 -0.99 2.59 -17.46
N SER A 34 -2.10 2.45 -18.20
CA SER A 34 -3.31 3.26 -18.06
C SER A 34 -4.53 2.38 -17.85
N ALA A 35 -5.43 2.84 -16.97
CA ALA A 35 -6.74 2.22 -16.74
C ALA A 35 -7.70 2.44 -17.92
N GLU A 36 -7.65 3.60 -18.57
CA GLU A 36 -8.43 3.86 -19.78
C GLU A 36 -7.58 3.62 -21.03
N PRO A 37 -8.19 3.30 -22.18
CA PRO A 37 -7.48 3.29 -23.45
C PRO A 37 -6.80 4.64 -23.70
N MET A 38 -5.47 4.63 -23.88
CA MET A 38 -4.71 5.85 -24.11
C MET A 38 -3.66 5.64 -25.20
N PRO A 39 -3.50 6.59 -26.13
CA PRO A 39 -2.41 6.53 -27.09
C PRO A 39 -1.07 6.66 -26.38
N GLY A 40 -0.09 5.96 -26.92
CA GLY A 40 1.30 6.08 -26.56
C GLY A 40 1.79 7.49 -26.86
N TRP A 41 2.81 7.89 -26.11
CA TRP A 41 3.38 9.22 -26.23
C TRP A 41 4.86 9.18 -25.95
N GLU A 42 5.55 10.16 -26.50
CA GLU A 42 6.96 10.41 -26.29
C GLU A 42 7.11 11.88 -25.90
N ALA A 43 7.66 12.15 -24.71
CA ALA A 43 7.87 13.51 -24.24
C ALA A 43 9.22 14.06 -24.74
N ASP A 44 9.44 15.35 -24.56
CA ASP A 44 10.74 15.94 -24.81
C ASP A 44 11.80 15.50 -23.80
N LYS A 45 13.05 15.51 -24.28
CA LYS A 45 14.24 15.25 -23.49
C LYS A 45 14.24 16.15 -22.26
N GLN A 46 14.50 15.58 -21.09
CA GLN A 46 14.65 16.38 -19.87
C GLN A 46 15.95 17.19 -19.92
N LEU A 47 15.93 18.42 -19.38
CA LEU A 47 17.13 19.27 -19.34
C LEU A 47 18.25 18.52 -18.59
N HIS A 48 19.42 18.40 -19.23
CA HIS A 48 20.60 17.64 -18.75
C HIS A 48 20.48 16.11 -18.68
N SER A 49 19.50 15.48 -19.34
CA SER A 49 19.41 14.01 -19.42
C SER A 49 19.05 13.54 -20.81
N ASP A 50 19.81 12.62 -21.42
CA ASP A 50 19.47 12.00 -22.71
C ASP A 50 18.24 11.07 -22.66
N TYR A 51 17.72 10.81 -21.45
CA TYR A 51 16.51 10.04 -21.29
C TYR A 51 15.29 10.79 -21.83
N ARG A 52 14.54 10.08 -22.68
CA ARG A 52 13.26 10.53 -23.23
C ARG A 52 12.15 9.63 -22.71
N PRO A 53 11.25 10.13 -21.84
CA PRO A 53 10.14 9.33 -21.34
C PRO A 53 9.21 8.95 -22.50
N THR A 54 8.96 7.65 -22.63
CA THR A 54 8.05 7.09 -23.64
C THR A 54 7.11 6.08 -22.99
N LYS A 55 5.87 6.04 -23.48
CA LYS A 55 4.88 5.02 -23.15
C LYS A 55 4.25 4.49 -24.45
N PRO A 56 4.12 3.16 -24.60
CA PRO A 56 3.39 2.58 -25.73
C PRO A 56 1.88 2.83 -25.61
N ASP A 57 1.10 2.52 -26.64
CA ASP A 57 -0.37 2.51 -26.54
C ASP A 57 -0.82 1.63 -25.37
N SER A 58 -1.73 2.15 -24.55
CA SER A 58 -2.41 1.37 -23.52
C SER A 58 -3.79 0.98 -24.01
N PRO A 59 -4.16 -0.31 -23.99
CA PRO A 59 -5.53 -0.72 -24.28
C PRO A 59 -6.53 -0.35 -23.17
N GLY A 60 -6.05 0.11 -22.02
CA GLY A 60 -6.89 0.24 -20.82
C GLY A 60 -7.06 -1.09 -20.09
N TYR A 61 -7.74 -1.06 -18.96
CA TYR A 61 -8.06 -2.25 -18.19
C TYR A 61 -9.29 -2.94 -18.80
N THR A 62 -9.33 -4.26 -18.68
CA THR A 62 -10.57 -5.00 -18.92
C THR A 62 -11.55 -4.79 -17.76
N ASP A 63 -12.82 -5.13 -17.97
CA ASP A 63 -13.84 -5.06 -16.91
C ASP A 63 -13.42 -5.90 -15.68
N GLU A 64 -12.93 -7.12 -15.90
CA GLU A 64 -12.41 -8.00 -14.84
C GLU A 64 -11.24 -7.35 -14.08
N GLN A 65 -10.37 -6.64 -14.79
CA GLN A 65 -9.25 -5.93 -14.16
C GLN A 65 -9.72 -4.74 -13.33
N HIS A 66 -10.71 -3.99 -13.80
CA HIS A 66 -11.36 -2.93 -13.02
C HIS A 66 -12.02 -3.48 -11.75
N GLU A 67 -12.77 -4.58 -11.87
CA GLU A 67 -13.40 -5.25 -10.74
C GLU A 67 -12.39 -5.73 -9.70
N GLN A 68 -11.29 -6.36 -10.15
CA GLN A 68 -10.23 -6.81 -9.27
C GLN A 68 -9.54 -5.65 -8.55
N VAL A 69 -9.24 -4.54 -9.25
CA VAL A 69 -8.69 -3.33 -8.62
C VAL A 69 -9.67 -2.72 -7.62
N ALA A 70 -10.96 -2.70 -7.95
CA ALA A 70 -12.01 -2.20 -7.06
C ALA A 70 -12.13 -3.05 -5.79
N ALA A 71 -12.05 -4.37 -5.92
CA ALA A 71 -12.05 -5.31 -4.80
C ALA A 71 -10.87 -5.05 -3.86
N TYR A 72 -9.64 -4.94 -4.38
CA TYR A 72 -8.47 -4.58 -3.58
C TYR A 72 -8.64 -3.24 -2.86
N ARG A 73 -9.16 -2.22 -3.54
CA ARG A 73 -9.39 -0.89 -2.93
C ARG A 73 -10.42 -0.95 -1.81
N ALA A 74 -11.49 -1.73 -1.99
CA ALA A 74 -12.52 -1.91 -0.97
C ALA A 74 -11.97 -2.63 0.27
N GLU A 75 -11.19 -3.70 0.07
CA GLU A 75 -10.55 -4.45 1.15
C GLU A 75 -9.54 -3.58 1.91
N LEU A 76 -8.68 -2.84 1.19
CA LEU A 76 -7.74 -1.89 1.80
C LEU A 76 -8.45 -0.82 2.64
N LEU A 77 -9.58 -0.29 2.16
CA LEU A 77 -10.37 0.68 2.90
C LEU A 77 -10.96 0.08 4.18
N GLN A 78 -11.49 -1.14 4.11
CA GLN A 78 -12.05 -1.83 5.25
C GLN A 78 -10.98 -2.14 6.31
N LEU A 79 -9.83 -2.66 5.89
CA LEU A 79 -8.70 -2.96 6.77
C LEU A 79 -8.13 -1.70 7.41
N SER A 80 -7.93 -0.64 6.62
CA SER A 80 -7.48 0.66 7.11
C SER A 80 -8.46 1.24 8.15
N THR A 81 -9.76 1.14 7.90
CA THR A 81 -10.79 1.56 8.85
C THR A 81 -10.72 0.76 10.15
N THR A 82 -10.58 -0.56 10.05
CA THR A 82 -10.46 -1.47 11.20
C THR A 82 -9.26 -1.08 12.07
N VAL A 83 -8.10 -0.86 11.45
CA VAL A 83 -6.90 -0.41 12.15
C VAL A 83 -7.11 0.97 12.74
N MET A 84 -7.59 1.96 11.99
CA MET A 84 -7.67 3.36 12.46
C MET A 84 -8.70 3.59 13.57
N THR A 85 -9.80 2.82 13.59
CA THR A 85 -10.91 2.98 14.54
C THR A 85 -10.87 1.98 15.71
N HIS A 86 -9.81 1.17 15.80
CA HIS A 86 -9.68 0.12 16.80
C HIS A 86 -9.86 0.64 18.25
N PRO A 87 -10.60 -0.07 19.13
CA PRO A 87 -10.83 0.35 20.51
C PRO A 87 -9.56 0.59 21.33
N TYR A 88 -8.47 -0.11 21.00
CA TYR A 88 -7.14 0.07 21.62
C TYR A 88 -6.70 1.54 21.66
N TRP A 89 -6.97 2.31 20.60
CA TRP A 89 -6.58 3.72 20.55
C TRP A 89 -7.27 4.60 21.58
N LYS A 90 -8.48 4.22 22.02
CA LYS A 90 -9.20 4.95 23.07
C LYS A 90 -8.52 4.80 24.45
N GLY A 91 -7.75 3.73 24.64
CA GLY A 91 -6.98 3.49 25.85
C GLY A 91 -5.65 4.25 25.92
N LEU A 92 -5.21 4.86 24.81
CA LEU A 92 -3.99 5.64 24.74
C LEU A 92 -4.30 7.13 24.93
N SER A 93 -3.88 7.71 26.05
CA SER A 93 -4.06 9.13 26.36
C SER A 93 -3.13 10.06 25.58
N GLU A 94 -1.98 9.54 25.14
CA GLU A 94 -0.95 10.28 24.39
C GLU A 94 -0.20 9.34 23.44
N ASN A 95 0.66 9.90 22.58
CA ASN A 95 1.55 9.14 21.70
C ASN A 95 0.85 8.19 20.69
N VAL A 96 -0.43 8.40 20.38
CA VAL A 96 -1.19 7.58 19.41
C VAL A 96 -0.51 7.52 18.03
N VAL A 97 0.10 8.63 17.59
CA VAL A 97 0.84 8.68 16.32
C VAL A 97 2.06 7.76 16.38
N ALA A 98 2.87 7.84 17.45
CA ALA A 98 4.04 6.98 17.63
C ALA A 98 3.64 5.50 17.75
N ALA A 99 2.53 5.20 18.42
CA ALA A 99 1.97 3.86 18.52
C ALA A 99 1.51 3.33 17.14
N ARG A 100 0.86 4.15 16.32
CA ARG A 100 0.48 3.77 14.94
C ARG A 100 1.69 3.55 14.04
N THR A 101 2.75 4.34 14.20
CA THR A 101 4.01 4.10 13.49
C THR A 101 4.63 2.78 13.93
N ALA A 102 4.74 2.52 15.23
CA ALA A 102 5.28 1.26 15.74
C ALA A 102 4.45 0.03 15.29
N LEU A 103 3.11 0.17 15.20
CA LEU A 103 2.24 -0.89 14.70
C LEU A 103 2.58 -1.27 13.25
N GLN A 104 2.94 -0.32 12.39
CA GLN A 104 3.29 -0.61 10.99
C GLN A 104 4.50 -1.54 10.87
N HIS A 105 5.42 -1.49 11.83
CA HIS A 105 6.65 -2.29 11.87
C HIS A 105 6.53 -3.55 12.73
N VAL A 106 5.37 -3.82 13.35
CA VAL A 106 5.20 -4.95 14.30
C VAL A 106 5.45 -6.34 13.69
N HIS A 107 5.43 -6.42 12.37
CA HIS A 107 5.66 -7.64 11.59
C HIS A 107 7.03 -7.68 10.92
N GLU A 108 7.78 -6.59 10.98
CA GLU A 108 9.17 -6.57 10.56
C GLU A 108 9.97 -7.29 11.67
N GLN A 109 10.70 -8.34 11.30
CA GLN A 109 11.66 -8.90 12.25
C GLN A 109 12.67 -7.81 12.59
N PRO A 110 13.09 -7.66 13.87
CA PRO A 110 14.20 -6.79 14.18
C PRO A 110 15.37 -7.22 13.32
N VAL A 111 15.82 -6.36 12.42
CA VAL A 111 17.05 -6.57 11.65
C VAL A 111 18.13 -6.80 12.69
N GLY A 112 18.61 -8.04 12.73
CA GLY A 112 19.52 -8.50 13.77
C GLY A 112 20.68 -7.54 13.93
N GLU A 113 20.85 -7.09 15.17
CA GLU A 113 22.14 -6.79 15.75
C GLU A 113 22.97 -8.09 15.62
N ALA A 114 23.64 -8.24 14.49
CA ALA A 114 24.64 -9.26 14.26
C ALA A 114 25.96 -8.72 14.83
N ASP A 115 26.37 -9.30 15.95
CA ASP A 115 27.67 -9.18 16.60
C ASP A 115 28.81 -9.56 15.64
#